data_AF-A0A653RCU3-F1
#
_entry.id   AF-A0A653RCU3-F1
#
_cell.length_a   1.000
_cell.length_b   1.000
_cell.length_c   1.000
_cell.angle_alpha   90.00
_cell.angle_beta   90.00
_cell.angle_gamma   90.00
#
_symmetry.space_group_name_H-M   'P 1'
#
loop_
_entity.id
_entity.type
_entity.pdbx_description
1 polymer ?
#
loop_
_entity_poly.entity_id
_entity_poly.type
_entity_poly.pdbx_seq_one_letter_code
_entity_poly.pdbx_strand_id
1 'polypeptide(L)'
;MADFTELQLQMAALDELTRDAYVEEVLVIPMDGAAAMDWKRMASRGGEDWVYAVRGSKTLAVDRPSHLAHRNPVEGVVFSPLHSQLVGWWLFHAWRSVDLLKTGIESSSSGTTSVAAVTSRALLEELGCLVTELGLIRKAWETAKLPDVDTVRRAELLGGDLVPLMTRLLFASRMSSKPANAPSATNVLTYISKLDKLSKSSKFSDWYDWLSDASHPAFGARLVYVTNPLRHASGSTALRLHSRSPLRLVDPTGDQVNFTYDIEDRAGAALETCGLLLVEHLYAALRLVDDFGLTTSASAMTQRTYWRNLLPVQPTEACPCKCGPWAQSLHAWRTEVPSSPLITT
;
A
#
# COMPACT_ATOMS: atom_id res chain seq x y z
N MET A 1 17.70 -22.97 5.31
CA MET A 1 16.28 -22.64 5.10
C MET A 1 16.02 -21.38 5.89
N ALA A 2 15.43 -20.35 5.29
CA ALA A 2 15.18 -19.08 5.97
C ALA A 2 14.20 -19.27 7.13
N ASP A 3 14.42 -18.58 8.24
CA ASP A 3 13.53 -18.58 9.39
C ASP A 3 12.52 -17.44 9.22
N PHE A 4 11.26 -17.78 8.97
CA PHE A 4 10.20 -16.78 8.78
C PHE A 4 9.37 -16.54 10.05
N THR A 5 9.81 -17.00 11.22
CA THR A 5 8.99 -16.98 12.44
C THR A 5 8.48 -15.58 12.80
N GLU A 6 9.35 -14.56 12.79
CA GLU A 6 8.95 -13.18 13.06
C GLU A 6 7.95 -12.67 12.02
N LEU A 7 8.25 -12.89 10.74
CA LEU A 7 7.40 -12.44 9.64
C LEU A 7 6.01 -13.11 9.67
N GLN A 8 5.94 -14.40 10.04
CA GLN A 8 4.69 -15.13 10.20
C GLN A 8 3.83 -14.54 11.33
N LEU A 9 4.44 -14.19 12.47
CA LEU A 9 3.73 -13.55 13.58
C LEU A 9 3.18 -12.18 13.18
N GLN A 10 4.00 -11.37 12.52
CA GLN A 10 3.61 -10.05 12.03
C GLN A 10 2.50 -10.11 10.98
N MET A 11 2.61 -11.04 10.03
CA MET A 11 1.58 -11.30 9.01
C MET A 11 0.27 -11.77 9.65
N ALA A 12 0.32 -12.68 10.64
CA ALA A 12 -0.86 -13.18 11.32
C ALA A 12 -1.60 -12.06 12.08
N ALA A 13 -0.86 -11.16 12.72
CA ALA A 13 -1.45 -9.98 13.38
C ALA A 13 -2.11 -9.03 12.37
N LEU A 14 -1.51 -8.85 11.19
CA LEU A 14 -2.08 -8.03 10.11
C LEU A 14 -3.34 -8.68 9.52
N ASP A 15 -3.35 -10.00 9.32
CA ASP A 15 -4.53 -10.75 8.87
C ASP A 15 -5.66 -10.62 9.89
N GLU A 16 -5.39 -10.86 11.18
CA GLU A 16 -6.38 -10.72 12.25
C GLU A 16 -6.96 -9.30 12.31
N LEU A 17 -6.13 -8.27 12.12
CA LEU A 17 -6.55 -6.88 12.11
C LEU A 17 -7.52 -6.54 10.96
N THR A 18 -7.41 -7.24 9.83
CA THR A 18 -8.03 -6.83 8.55
C THR A 18 -9.00 -7.83 7.95
N ARG A 19 -9.10 -9.04 8.50
CA ARG A 19 -9.93 -10.15 7.96
C ARG A 19 -11.38 -9.77 7.70
N ASP A 20 -12.00 -9.10 8.67
CA ASP A 20 -13.41 -8.69 8.59
C ASP A 20 -13.56 -7.18 8.34
N ALA A 21 -12.45 -6.50 7.99
CA ALA A 21 -12.49 -5.10 7.65
C ALA A 21 -13.24 -4.89 6.33
N TYR A 22 -13.93 -3.77 6.21
CA TYR A 22 -14.56 -3.37 4.96
C TYR A 22 -14.55 -1.85 4.85
N VAL A 23 -14.68 -1.33 3.64
CA VAL A 23 -14.82 0.10 3.39
C VAL A 23 -15.94 0.36 2.41
N GLU A 24 -16.76 1.36 2.71
CA GLU A 24 -17.66 1.96 1.73
C GLU A 24 -16.95 3.20 1.18
N GLU A 25 -16.30 3.05 0.04
CA GLU A 25 -15.54 4.13 -0.60
C GLU A 25 -16.48 5.10 -1.32
N VAL A 26 -16.34 6.39 -1.01
CA VAL A 26 -17.08 7.46 -1.68
C VAL A 26 -16.15 8.23 -2.61
N LEU A 27 -16.48 8.23 -3.90
CA LEU A 27 -15.82 9.05 -4.91
C LEU A 27 -16.67 10.26 -5.26
N VAL A 28 -16.17 11.45 -4.95
CA VAL A 28 -16.84 12.70 -5.32
C VAL A 28 -16.42 13.11 -6.72
N ILE A 29 -17.38 13.02 -7.65
CA ILE A 29 -17.18 13.45 -9.04
C ILE A 29 -17.64 14.90 -9.18
N PRO A 30 -16.73 15.84 -9.54
CA PRO A 30 -17.13 17.22 -9.74
C PRO A 30 -18.06 17.38 -10.95
N MET A 31 -19.19 18.05 -10.74
CA MET A 31 -20.20 18.31 -11.76
C MET A 31 -20.17 19.78 -12.19
N ASP A 32 -20.44 20.08 -13.46
CA ASP A 32 -20.61 21.43 -13.97
C ASP A 32 -21.84 21.56 -14.88
N GLY A 33 -22.15 22.81 -15.26
CA GLY A 33 -23.18 23.13 -16.27
C GLY A 33 -24.51 22.40 -16.07
N ALA A 34 -24.97 21.73 -17.14
CA ALA A 34 -26.23 21.00 -17.16
C ALA A 34 -26.27 19.85 -16.15
N ALA A 35 -25.16 19.11 -15.98
CA ALA A 35 -25.09 17.99 -15.05
C ALA A 35 -25.31 18.44 -13.60
N ALA A 36 -24.69 19.56 -13.20
CA ALA A 36 -24.90 20.13 -11.87
C ALA A 36 -26.35 20.62 -11.66
N MET A 37 -26.98 21.20 -12.69
CA MET A 37 -28.38 21.65 -12.61
C MET A 37 -29.37 20.48 -12.53
N ASP A 38 -29.13 19.43 -13.30
CA ASP A 38 -29.97 18.23 -13.29
C ASP A 38 -29.84 17.48 -11.96
N TRP A 39 -28.62 17.34 -11.43
CA TRP A 39 -28.41 16.79 -10.09
C TRP A 39 -29.15 17.58 -9.01
N LYS A 40 -29.03 18.93 -8.98
CA LYS A 40 -29.77 19.77 -8.02
C LYS A 40 -31.28 19.58 -8.12
N ARG A 41 -31.81 19.41 -9.34
CA ARG A 41 -33.23 19.15 -9.58
C ARG A 41 -33.64 17.77 -9.05
N MET A 42 -32.78 16.76 -9.16
CA MET A 42 -33.03 15.43 -8.59
C MET A 42 -32.97 15.46 -7.06
N ALA A 43 -31.92 16.05 -6.48
CA ALA A 43 -31.72 16.15 -5.04
C ALA A 43 -32.87 16.89 -4.32
N SER A 44 -33.48 17.88 -4.97
CA SER A 44 -34.64 18.62 -4.45
C SER A 44 -35.99 17.89 -4.56
N ARG A 45 -36.05 16.77 -5.29
CA ARG A 45 -37.28 16.00 -5.55
C ARG A 45 -37.44 14.75 -4.68
N GLY A 46 -36.42 14.34 -3.91
CA GLY A 46 -36.36 13.03 -3.23
C GLY A 46 -36.09 13.10 -1.73
N GLY A 47 -36.39 12.00 -1.01
CA GLY A 47 -36.14 11.80 0.42
C GLY A 47 -34.69 11.40 0.76
N GLU A 48 -33.73 11.87 -0.03
CA GLU A 48 -32.30 11.65 0.20
C GLU A 48 -31.68 12.90 0.79
N ASP A 49 -30.83 12.74 1.81
CA ASP A 49 -30.14 13.85 2.44
C ASP A 49 -28.78 14.07 1.76
N TRP A 50 -28.52 15.29 1.32
CA TRP A 50 -27.35 15.68 0.52
C TRP A 50 -26.71 16.95 1.08
N VAL A 51 -25.38 16.99 1.05
CA VAL A 51 -24.61 18.22 1.25
C VAL A 51 -23.76 18.50 0.02
N TYR A 52 -23.60 19.77 -0.33
CA TYR A 52 -22.81 20.17 -1.48
C TYR A 52 -22.00 21.44 -1.24
N ALA A 53 -20.90 21.57 -1.98
CA ALA A 53 -20.10 22.79 -2.06
C ALA A 53 -19.82 23.16 -3.52
N VAL A 54 -19.63 24.46 -3.78
CA VAL A 54 -19.30 24.98 -5.10
C VAL A 54 -17.88 25.50 -5.09
N ARG A 55 -17.06 25.05 -6.06
CA ARG A 55 -15.69 25.49 -6.28
C ARG A 55 -15.52 25.94 -7.73
N GLY A 56 -15.48 27.25 -7.95
CA GLY A 56 -15.53 27.81 -9.31
C GLY A 56 -16.84 27.45 -10.01
N SER A 57 -16.77 26.83 -11.19
CA SER A 57 -17.94 26.32 -11.91
C SER A 57 -18.40 24.92 -11.46
N LYS A 58 -17.63 24.25 -10.60
CA LYS A 58 -17.86 22.85 -10.23
C LYS A 58 -18.65 22.74 -8.94
N THR A 59 -19.61 21.82 -8.91
CA THR A 59 -20.37 21.39 -7.73
C THR A 59 -19.87 20.03 -7.28
N LEU A 60 -19.52 19.93 -6.00
CA LEU A 60 -19.17 18.70 -5.30
C LEU A 60 -20.34 18.33 -4.38
N ALA A 61 -20.77 17.08 -4.36
CA ALA A 61 -21.89 16.65 -3.54
C ALA A 61 -21.66 15.26 -2.96
N VAL A 62 -22.14 15.05 -1.74
CA VAL A 62 -22.15 13.75 -1.06
C VAL A 62 -23.50 13.51 -0.40
N ASP A 63 -23.95 12.25 -0.44
CA ASP A 63 -25.14 11.78 0.24
C ASP A 63 -24.82 11.28 1.65
N ARG A 64 -25.89 11.03 2.42
CA ARG A 64 -25.80 10.58 3.82
C ARG A 64 -24.88 11.45 4.68
N PRO A 65 -24.96 12.80 4.59
CA PRO A 65 -24.21 13.67 5.47
C PRO A 65 -24.69 13.53 6.91
N SER A 66 -23.77 13.70 7.84
CA SER A 66 -24.13 13.94 9.25
C SER A 66 -24.65 15.37 9.45
N HIS A 67 -25.17 15.65 10.65
CA HIS A 67 -25.44 17.04 11.08
C HIS A 67 -24.19 17.94 11.05
N LEU A 68 -23.00 17.39 11.28
CA LEU A 68 -21.75 18.17 11.23
C LEU A 68 -21.43 18.59 9.81
N ALA A 69 -21.58 17.69 8.84
CA ALA A 69 -21.36 18.01 7.43
C ALA A 69 -22.34 19.06 6.92
N HIS A 70 -23.60 19.04 7.37
CA HIS A 70 -24.56 20.12 7.07
C HIS A 70 -24.14 21.49 7.58
N ARG A 71 -23.49 21.54 8.75
CA ARG A 71 -22.94 22.80 9.31
C ARG A 71 -21.68 23.25 8.59
N ASN A 72 -20.87 22.30 8.10
CA ASN A 72 -19.62 22.55 7.39
C ASN A 72 -19.60 21.89 5.99
N PRO A 73 -20.37 22.38 5.00
CA PRO A 73 -20.55 21.71 3.72
C PRO A 73 -19.25 21.46 2.94
N VAL A 74 -18.33 22.42 2.96
CA VAL A 74 -17.04 22.34 2.25
C VAL A 74 -16.18 21.21 2.80
N GLU A 75 -16.14 21.04 4.12
CA GLU A 75 -15.39 19.94 4.75
C GLU A 75 -16.10 18.61 4.52
N GLY A 76 -17.42 18.57 4.68
CA GLY A 76 -18.22 17.36 4.53
C GLY A 76 -18.05 16.68 3.16
N VAL A 77 -18.00 17.46 2.08
CA VAL A 77 -17.80 16.93 0.72
C VAL A 77 -16.35 16.57 0.40
N VAL A 78 -15.38 16.87 1.27
CA VAL A 78 -13.96 16.58 1.05
C VAL A 78 -13.43 15.54 2.03
N PHE A 79 -13.56 15.75 3.33
CA PHE A 79 -12.84 14.97 4.34
C PHE A 79 -13.39 13.55 4.47
N SER A 80 -14.71 13.36 4.57
CA SER A 80 -15.29 12.01 4.68
C SER A 80 -15.01 11.14 3.45
N PRO A 81 -15.24 11.61 2.20
CA PRO A 81 -14.91 10.83 1.02
C PRO A 81 -13.43 10.50 0.94
N LEU A 82 -12.56 11.49 1.21
CA LEU A 82 -11.12 11.29 1.14
C LEU A 82 -10.61 10.31 2.19
N HIS A 83 -11.16 10.34 3.40
CA HIS A 83 -10.84 9.37 4.44
C HIS A 83 -11.26 7.95 4.04
N SER A 84 -12.46 7.76 3.47
CA SER A 84 -12.90 6.45 2.99
C SER A 84 -11.97 5.90 1.88
N GLN A 85 -11.48 6.77 0.99
CA GLN A 85 -10.50 6.41 -0.04
C GLN A 85 -9.14 6.02 0.56
N LEU A 86 -8.67 6.74 1.57
CA LEU A 86 -7.43 6.42 2.28
C LEU A 86 -7.52 5.08 3.01
N VAL A 87 -8.66 4.81 3.65
CA VAL A 87 -8.94 3.51 4.28
C VAL A 87 -8.93 2.40 3.23
N GLY A 88 -9.60 2.59 2.09
CA GLY A 88 -9.62 1.61 1.01
C GLY A 88 -8.25 1.35 0.42
N TRP A 89 -7.50 2.40 0.09
CA TRP A 89 -6.11 2.32 -0.34
C TRP A 89 -5.26 1.48 0.62
N TRP A 90 -5.36 1.74 1.92
CA TRP A 90 -4.61 1.00 2.92
C TRP A 90 -5.01 -0.47 3.00
N LEU A 91 -6.33 -0.76 3.01
CA LEU A 91 -6.86 -2.12 3.08
C LEU A 91 -6.43 -2.96 1.87
N PHE A 92 -6.44 -2.40 0.66
CA PHE A 92 -6.00 -3.11 -0.53
C PHE A 92 -4.52 -3.51 -0.47
N HIS A 93 -3.65 -2.61 0.02
CA HIS A 93 -2.26 -2.95 0.28
C HIS A 93 -2.13 -4.03 1.36
N ALA A 94 -2.85 -3.90 2.48
CA ALA A 94 -2.78 -4.85 3.58
C ALA A 94 -3.22 -6.26 3.18
N TRP A 95 -4.40 -6.40 2.55
CA TRP A 95 -4.93 -7.70 2.10
C TRP A 95 -4.02 -8.37 1.07
N ARG A 96 -3.58 -7.61 0.06
CA ARG A 96 -2.65 -8.12 -0.95
C ARG A 96 -1.32 -8.56 -0.33
N SER A 97 -0.82 -7.82 0.66
CA SER A 97 0.41 -8.16 1.39
C SER A 97 0.25 -9.48 2.15
N VAL A 98 -0.88 -9.69 2.84
CA VAL A 98 -1.18 -10.95 3.56
C VAL A 98 -1.21 -12.13 2.59
N ASP A 99 -1.91 -12.01 1.46
CA ASP A 99 -2.00 -13.07 0.46
C ASP A 99 -0.63 -13.46 -0.11
N LEU A 100 0.20 -12.45 -0.43
CA LEU A 100 1.54 -12.65 -0.98
C LEU A 100 2.49 -13.25 0.05
N LEU A 101 2.46 -12.77 1.30
CA LEU A 101 3.31 -13.26 2.38
C LEU A 101 2.98 -14.71 2.72
N LYS A 102 1.70 -15.03 2.91
CA LYS A 102 1.25 -16.37 3.24
C LYS A 102 1.69 -17.37 2.16
N THR A 103 1.38 -17.06 0.91
CA THR A 103 1.74 -17.91 -0.23
C THR A 103 3.25 -18.04 -0.40
N GLY A 104 3.99 -16.93 -0.21
CA GLY A 104 5.44 -16.92 -0.34
C GLY A 104 6.14 -17.76 0.73
N ILE A 105 5.71 -17.64 1.99
CA ILE A 105 6.28 -18.39 3.12
C ILE A 105 5.99 -19.89 2.96
N GLU A 106 4.75 -20.27 2.61
CA GLU A 106 4.37 -21.67 2.34
C GLU A 106 5.18 -22.25 1.17
N SER A 107 5.34 -21.46 0.09
CA SER A 107 6.09 -21.89 -1.10
C SER A 107 7.58 -22.03 -0.84
N SER A 108 8.18 -21.11 -0.08
CA SER A 108 9.59 -21.18 0.31
C SER A 108 9.85 -22.37 1.24
N SER A 109 8.97 -22.57 2.24
CA SER A 109 9.10 -23.69 3.19
C SER A 109 8.93 -25.07 2.55
N SER A 110 8.10 -25.16 1.50
CA SER A 110 7.86 -26.40 0.76
C SER A 110 8.85 -26.67 -0.39
N GLY A 111 9.81 -25.78 -0.64
CA GLY A 111 10.75 -25.90 -1.75
C GLY A 111 10.11 -25.68 -3.13
N THR A 112 8.99 -24.97 -3.20
CA THR A 112 8.31 -24.62 -4.46
C THR A 112 8.92 -23.34 -5.04
N THR A 113 10.19 -23.39 -5.43
CA THR A 113 11.03 -22.22 -5.74
C THR A 113 10.47 -21.29 -6.83
N SER A 114 9.78 -21.84 -7.85
CA SER A 114 9.15 -21.04 -8.89
C SER A 114 8.03 -20.15 -8.33
N VAL A 115 7.18 -20.70 -7.47
CA VAL A 115 6.10 -19.95 -6.83
C VAL A 115 6.68 -18.94 -5.84
N ALA A 116 7.66 -19.35 -5.04
CA ALA A 116 8.38 -18.44 -4.13
C ALA A 116 8.98 -17.25 -4.89
N ALA A 117 9.61 -17.47 -6.06
CA ALA A 117 10.18 -16.40 -6.86
C ALA A 117 9.10 -15.41 -7.38
N VAL A 118 7.97 -15.92 -7.86
CA VAL A 118 6.83 -15.10 -8.32
C VAL A 118 6.25 -14.27 -7.19
N THR A 119 6.02 -14.88 -6.02
CA THR A 119 5.45 -14.20 -4.86
C THR A 119 6.42 -13.17 -4.28
N SER A 120 7.72 -13.49 -4.17
CA SER A 120 8.73 -12.56 -3.70
C SER A 120 8.90 -11.37 -4.64
N ARG A 121 8.81 -11.59 -5.96
CA ARG A 121 8.78 -10.50 -6.95
C ARG A 121 7.57 -9.60 -6.71
N ALA A 122 6.38 -10.17 -6.63
CA ALA A 122 5.16 -9.40 -6.42
C ALA A 122 5.17 -8.63 -5.08
N LEU A 123 5.75 -9.20 -4.02
CA LEU A 123 5.90 -8.54 -2.73
C LEU A 123 6.88 -7.36 -2.78
N LEU A 124 7.97 -7.51 -3.53
CA LEU A 124 8.92 -6.43 -3.78
C LEU A 124 8.26 -5.27 -4.54
N GLU A 125 7.46 -5.58 -5.56
CA GLU A 125 6.67 -4.60 -6.31
C GLU A 125 5.66 -3.88 -5.39
N GLU A 126 5.00 -4.63 -4.51
CA GLU A 126 4.04 -4.12 -3.53
C GLU A 126 4.68 -3.14 -2.54
N LEU A 127 5.83 -3.50 -1.97
CA LEU A 127 6.61 -2.63 -1.08
C LEU A 127 6.99 -1.33 -1.78
N GLY A 128 7.49 -1.42 -3.02
CA GLY A 128 7.88 -0.25 -3.80
C GLY A 128 6.70 0.68 -4.07
N CYS A 129 5.53 0.11 -4.36
CA CYS A 129 4.29 0.84 -4.55
C CYS A 129 3.90 1.56 -3.25
N LEU A 130 3.72 0.81 -2.15
CA LEU A 130 3.29 1.34 -0.85
C LEU A 130 4.19 2.49 -0.37
N VAL A 131 5.51 2.29 -0.36
CA VAL A 131 6.48 3.30 0.10
C VAL A 131 6.35 4.58 -0.73
N THR A 132 6.26 4.42 -2.05
CA THR A 132 6.18 5.56 -2.96
C THR A 132 4.88 6.34 -2.76
N GLU A 133 3.76 5.64 -2.66
CA GLU A 133 2.44 6.23 -2.51
C GLU A 133 2.27 6.88 -1.14
N LEU A 134 2.71 6.20 -0.08
CA LEU A 134 2.74 6.74 1.28
C LEU A 134 3.51 8.06 1.34
N GLY A 135 4.68 8.14 0.68
CA GLY A 135 5.47 9.37 0.62
C GLY A 135 4.73 10.53 -0.06
N LEU A 136 3.93 10.25 -1.10
CA LEU A 136 3.12 11.26 -1.79
C LEU A 136 1.94 11.72 -0.93
N ILE A 137 1.20 10.78 -0.32
CA ILE A 137 0.05 11.07 0.54
C ILE A 137 0.51 11.90 1.74
N ARG A 138 1.60 11.48 2.40
CA ARG A 138 2.22 12.19 3.51
C ARG A 138 2.55 13.63 3.15
N LYS A 139 3.23 13.87 2.03
CA LYS A 139 3.59 15.24 1.60
C LYS A 139 2.37 16.12 1.37
N ALA A 140 1.31 15.57 0.77
CA ALA A 140 0.05 16.29 0.58
C ALA A 140 -0.62 16.61 1.92
N TRP A 141 -0.59 15.67 2.86
CA TRP A 141 -1.13 15.85 4.20
C TRP A 141 -0.34 16.87 5.03
N GLU A 142 1.00 16.81 5.00
CA GLU A 142 1.89 17.78 5.64
C GLU A 142 1.57 19.22 5.21
N THR A 143 1.36 19.43 3.90
CA THR A 143 1.02 20.73 3.34
C THR A 143 -0.32 21.26 3.89
N ALA A 144 -1.32 20.39 4.04
CA ALA A 144 -2.62 20.76 4.58
C ALA A 144 -2.64 20.96 6.10
N LYS A 145 -1.72 20.30 6.84
CA LYS A 145 -1.65 20.36 8.30
C LYS A 145 -0.89 21.59 8.83
N LEU A 146 -0.30 22.40 7.94
CA LEU A 146 0.48 23.60 8.28
C LEU A 146 -0.32 24.63 9.13
N PRO A 147 0.36 25.34 10.05
CA PRO A 147 -0.29 26.21 11.03
C PRO A 147 -1.00 27.44 10.46
N ASP A 148 -0.50 27.98 9.36
CA ASP A 148 -0.96 29.19 8.68
C ASP A 148 -2.15 28.98 7.74
N VAL A 149 -2.58 27.74 7.54
CA VAL A 149 -3.70 27.41 6.65
C VAL A 149 -5.02 27.46 7.44
N ASP A 150 -5.96 28.31 7.03
CA ASP A 150 -7.32 28.33 7.58
C ASP A 150 -8.17 27.13 7.12
N THR A 151 -9.31 26.92 7.78
CA THR A 151 -10.17 25.77 7.56
C THR A 151 -10.68 25.61 6.12
N VAL A 152 -11.11 26.71 5.48
CA VAL A 152 -11.62 26.66 4.10
C VAL A 152 -10.48 26.34 3.15
N ARG A 153 -9.33 26.99 3.35
CA ARG A 153 -8.13 26.78 2.55
C ARG A 153 -7.60 25.34 2.67
N ARG A 154 -7.72 24.70 3.84
CA ARG A 154 -7.34 23.27 4.02
C ARG A 154 -8.17 22.35 3.14
N ALA A 155 -9.49 22.52 3.14
CA ALA A 155 -10.36 21.71 2.29
C ALA A 155 -10.08 21.95 0.80
N GLU A 156 -9.74 23.17 0.40
CA GLU A 156 -9.31 23.47 -0.98
C GLU A 156 -7.98 22.82 -1.36
N LEU A 157 -6.99 22.83 -0.47
CA LEU A 157 -5.68 22.19 -0.67
C LEU A 157 -5.86 20.68 -0.78
N LEU A 158 -6.57 20.05 0.16
CA LEU A 158 -6.84 18.62 0.13
C LEU A 158 -7.66 18.20 -1.09
N GLY A 159 -8.67 19.00 -1.45
CA GLY A 159 -9.46 18.78 -2.66
C GLY A 159 -8.69 19.06 -3.95
N GLY A 160 -7.64 19.89 -3.92
CA GLY A 160 -6.78 20.22 -5.06
C GLY A 160 -5.62 19.25 -5.27
N ASP A 161 -5.03 18.76 -4.18
CA ASP A 161 -3.79 17.98 -4.21
C ASP A 161 -4.04 16.50 -3.90
N LEU A 162 -4.71 16.21 -2.79
CA LEU A 162 -4.86 14.84 -2.30
C LEU A 162 -6.01 14.09 -3.02
N VAL A 163 -7.13 14.73 -3.34
CA VAL A 163 -8.22 14.07 -4.12
C VAL A 163 -7.76 13.60 -5.51
N PRO A 164 -7.08 14.42 -6.34
CA PRO A 164 -6.54 13.94 -7.61
C PRO A 164 -5.45 12.88 -7.44
N LEU A 165 -4.64 12.99 -6.38
CA LEU A 165 -3.68 11.96 -6.03
C LEU A 165 -4.38 10.62 -5.76
N MET A 166 -5.36 10.58 -4.85
CA MET A 166 -6.09 9.36 -4.51
C MET A 166 -6.81 8.77 -5.73
N THR A 167 -7.43 9.61 -6.56
CA THR A 167 -8.03 9.16 -7.83
C THR A 167 -7.01 8.46 -8.73
N ARG A 168 -5.78 8.98 -8.79
CA ARG A 168 -4.69 8.33 -9.52
C ARG A 168 -4.26 7.02 -8.86
N LEU A 169 -4.13 6.96 -7.54
CA LEU A 169 -3.67 5.75 -6.86
C LEU A 169 -4.69 4.60 -7.01
N LEU A 170 -5.99 4.91 -6.91
CA LEU A 170 -7.06 3.91 -6.91
C LEU A 170 -7.46 3.44 -8.32
N PHE A 171 -7.41 4.33 -9.32
CA PHE A 171 -7.98 4.04 -10.65
C PHE A 171 -6.96 4.03 -11.79
N ALA A 172 -5.68 4.25 -11.51
CA ALA A 172 -4.70 4.23 -12.59
C ALA A 172 -4.54 2.84 -13.19
N SER A 173 -4.54 2.78 -14.52
CA SER A 173 -4.45 1.52 -15.26
C SER A 173 -3.52 1.63 -16.46
N ARG A 174 -2.89 0.49 -16.78
CA ARG A 174 -2.11 0.28 -18.02
C ARG A 174 -2.92 -0.42 -19.11
N MET A 175 -4.18 -0.78 -18.84
CA MET A 175 -5.03 -1.45 -19.83
C MET A 175 -5.26 -0.54 -21.03
N SER A 176 -5.16 -1.11 -22.23
CA SER A 176 -5.45 -0.41 -23.48
C SER A 176 -6.91 0.01 -23.59
N SER A 177 -7.83 -0.72 -22.95
CA SER A 177 -9.27 -0.47 -22.92
C SER A 177 -9.74 0.45 -21.78
N LYS A 178 -8.84 1.26 -21.20
CA LYS A 178 -9.22 2.15 -20.09
C LYS A 178 -10.04 3.36 -20.58
N PRO A 179 -10.94 3.91 -19.75
CA PRO A 179 -11.64 5.16 -20.08
C PRO A 179 -10.67 6.28 -20.47
N ALA A 180 -11.04 7.14 -21.41
CA ALA A 180 -10.15 8.18 -21.94
C ALA A 180 -9.52 9.09 -20.86
N ASN A 181 -10.23 9.30 -19.76
CA ASN A 181 -9.79 10.14 -18.64
C ASN A 181 -9.18 9.34 -17.48
N ALA A 182 -9.04 8.02 -17.62
CA ALA A 182 -8.48 7.18 -16.56
C ALA A 182 -6.95 7.38 -16.47
N PRO A 183 -6.42 7.62 -15.26
CA PRO A 183 -5.01 7.90 -15.09
C PRO A 183 -4.14 6.74 -15.57
N SER A 184 -2.92 7.05 -16.02
CA SER A 184 -1.92 6.03 -16.39
C SER A 184 -1.20 5.53 -15.15
N ALA A 185 -1.13 4.21 -14.99
CA ALA A 185 -0.41 3.60 -13.88
C ALA A 185 1.10 3.78 -14.04
N THR A 186 1.77 3.96 -12.91
CA THR A 186 3.23 4.09 -12.83
C THR A 186 3.89 2.78 -13.26
N ASN A 187 5.05 2.87 -13.93
CA ASN A 187 5.81 1.67 -14.26
C ASN A 187 6.39 1.07 -12.97
N VAL A 188 6.26 -0.24 -12.79
CA VAL A 188 6.78 -0.96 -11.63
C VAL A 188 8.28 -0.75 -11.43
N LEU A 189 9.08 -0.68 -12.51
CA LEU A 189 10.51 -0.39 -12.44
C LEU A 189 10.81 0.97 -11.81
N THR A 190 9.89 1.94 -11.92
CA THR A 190 10.01 3.23 -11.24
C THR A 190 9.89 3.07 -9.72
N TYR A 191 9.05 2.15 -9.24
CA TYR A 191 8.96 1.83 -7.81
C TYR A 191 10.23 1.14 -7.30
N ILE A 192 10.75 0.17 -8.05
CA ILE A 192 12.00 -0.53 -7.70
C ILE A 192 13.18 0.45 -7.63
N SER A 193 13.35 1.30 -8.65
CA SER A 193 14.40 2.33 -8.67
C SER A 193 14.29 3.31 -7.49
N LYS A 194 13.08 3.62 -7.02
CA LYS A 194 12.87 4.45 -5.83
C LYS A 194 13.29 3.73 -4.55
N LEU A 195 13.00 2.43 -4.41
CA LEU A 195 13.47 1.64 -3.26
C LEU A 195 14.99 1.63 -3.17
N ASP A 196 15.68 1.42 -4.29
CA ASP A 196 17.15 1.46 -4.32
C ASP A 196 17.69 2.83 -3.90
N LYS A 197 17.07 3.91 -4.40
CA LYS A 197 17.46 5.27 -4.03
C LYS A 197 17.24 5.55 -2.53
N LEU A 198 16.12 5.11 -1.97
CA LEU A 198 15.78 5.32 -0.56
C LEU A 198 16.68 4.51 0.37
N SER A 199 17.00 3.29 -0.02
CA SER A 199 17.89 2.40 0.74
C SER A 199 19.38 2.67 0.53
N LYS A 200 19.75 3.41 -0.51
CA LYS A 200 21.14 3.56 -0.97
C LYS A 200 21.80 2.21 -1.28
N SER A 201 21.00 1.25 -1.77
CA SER A 201 21.42 -0.09 -2.15
C SER A 201 20.89 -0.40 -3.54
N SER A 202 21.60 -1.19 -4.34
CA SER A 202 21.07 -1.72 -5.62
C SER A 202 20.43 -3.10 -5.47
N LYS A 203 20.25 -3.56 -4.23
CA LYS A 203 19.78 -4.93 -3.95
C LYS A 203 18.37 -5.19 -4.46
N PHE A 204 17.50 -4.17 -4.47
CA PHE A 204 16.12 -4.35 -4.90
C PHE A 204 16.04 -4.49 -6.42
N SER A 205 16.82 -3.73 -7.18
CA SER A 205 16.94 -3.97 -8.63
C SER A 205 17.54 -5.34 -8.94
N ASP A 206 18.60 -5.76 -8.24
CA ASP A 206 19.18 -7.11 -8.44
C ASP A 206 18.15 -8.21 -8.17
N TRP A 207 17.47 -8.17 -7.02
CA TRP A 207 16.40 -9.12 -6.73
C TRP A 207 15.28 -9.07 -7.76
N TYR A 208 14.85 -7.89 -8.17
CA TYR A 208 13.80 -7.76 -9.17
C TYR A 208 14.19 -8.43 -10.49
N ASP A 209 15.40 -8.20 -10.98
CA ASP A 209 15.87 -8.76 -12.25
C ASP A 209 15.91 -10.30 -12.19
N TRP A 210 16.52 -10.87 -11.14
CA TRP A 210 16.59 -12.32 -10.95
C TRP A 210 15.21 -12.97 -10.78
N LEU A 211 14.35 -12.39 -9.94
CA LEU A 211 13.02 -12.94 -9.66
C LEU A 211 12.08 -12.76 -10.85
N SER A 212 12.21 -11.67 -11.60
CA SER A 212 11.51 -11.44 -12.87
C SER A 212 11.90 -12.49 -13.90
N ASP A 213 13.20 -12.74 -14.09
CA ASP A 213 13.70 -13.75 -15.02
C ASP A 213 13.25 -15.17 -14.63
N ALA A 214 13.21 -15.47 -13.33
CA ALA A 214 12.70 -16.75 -12.81
C ALA A 214 11.18 -16.92 -13.00
N SER A 215 10.42 -15.82 -13.03
CA SER A 215 8.96 -15.81 -13.15
C SER A 215 8.46 -15.91 -14.59
N HIS A 216 9.27 -15.49 -15.57
CA HIS A 216 8.91 -15.55 -16.98
C HIS A 216 9.42 -16.84 -17.64
N PRO A 217 8.75 -17.38 -18.68
CA PRO A 217 9.17 -18.62 -19.37
C PRO A 217 10.42 -18.43 -20.26
N ALA A 218 11.43 -17.71 -19.75
CA ALA A 218 12.71 -17.44 -20.38
C ALA A 218 13.81 -18.35 -19.80
N PHE A 219 15.07 -18.07 -20.14
CA PHE A 219 16.22 -18.82 -19.60
C PHE A 219 16.24 -18.81 -18.05
N GLY A 220 15.81 -17.71 -17.44
CA GLY A 220 15.74 -17.55 -15.99
C GLY A 220 14.85 -18.57 -15.28
N ALA A 221 13.70 -18.95 -15.85
CA ALA A 221 12.85 -20.00 -15.28
C ALA A 221 13.55 -21.37 -15.18
N ARG A 222 14.58 -21.62 -16.00
CA ARG A 222 15.39 -22.85 -15.90
C ARG A 222 16.34 -22.79 -14.71
N LEU A 223 16.76 -21.61 -14.28
CA LEU A 223 17.68 -21.41 -13.15
C LEU A 223 17.03 -21.75 -11.81
N VAL A 224 15.70 -21.75 -11.74
CA VAL A 224 14.91 -22.22 -10.59
C VAL A 224 15.23 -23.68 -10.23
N TYR A 225 15.56 -24.51 -11.23
CA TYR A 225 15.77 -25.95 -11.06
C TYR A 225 17.22 -26.38 -11.30
N VAL A 226 18.18 -25.44 -11.24
CA VAL A 226 19.55 -25.67 -11.68
C VAL A 226 20.57 -25.16 -10.68
N THR A 227 21.52 -26.02 -10.31
CA THR A 227 22.63 -25.63 -9.44
C THR A 227 23.54 -24.61 -10.10
N ASN A 228 24.30 -23.88 -9.28
CA ASN A 228 25.42 -23.09 -9.78
C ASN A 228 26.37 -23.95 -10.64
N PRO A 229 26.93 -23.39 -11.73
CA PRO A 229 27.79 -24.14 -12.63
C PRO A 229 29.09 -24.53 -11.91
N LEU A 230 29.33 -25.84 -11.80
CA LEU A 230 30.60 -26.40 -11.38
C LEU A 230 31.57 -26.33 -12.55
N ARG A 231 32.46 -25.34 -12.54
CA ARG A 231 33.46 -25.14 -13.59
C ARG A 231 34.74 -25.90 -13.25
N HIS A 232 35.22 -26.68 -14.21
CA HIS A 232 36.57 -27.24 -14.12
C HIS A 232 37.60 -26.10 -14.11
N ALA A 233 38.72 -26.27 -13.40
CA ALA A 233 39.73 -25.22 -13.21
C ALA A 233 40.31 -24.65 -14.53
N SER A 234 40.34 -25.47 -15.59
CA SER A 234 40.76 -25.04 -16.93
C SER A 234 39.74 -24.15 -17.67
N GLY A 235 38.51 -24.04 -17.17
CA GLY A 235 37.40 -23.39 -17.86
C GLY A 235 36.81 -24.16 -19.05
N SER A 236 37.38 -25.32 -19.41
CA SER A 236 36.96 -26.09 -20.61
C SER A 236 35.60 -26.77 -20.45
N THR A 237 35.13 -26.97 -19.23
CA THR A 237 33.90 -27.74 -18.94
C THR A 237 33.18 -27.14 -17.75
N ALA A 238 31.85 -27.07 -17.84
CA ALA A 238 30.98 -26.70 -16.74
C ALA A 238 29.87 -27.74 -16.61
N LEU A 239 29.66 -28.24 -15.40
CA LEU A 239 28.56 -29.15 -15.05
C LEU A 239 27.46 -28.35 -14.35
N ARG A 240 26.20 -28.66 -14.67
CA ARG A 240 25.01 -28.17 -13.98
C ARG A 240 24.10 -29.33 -13.69
N LEU A 241 23.56 -29.37 -12.48
CA LEU A 241 22.62 -30.40 -12.08
C LEU A 241 21.22 -29.82 -12.06
N HIS A 242 20.28 -30.55 -12.64
CA HIS A 242 18.88 -30.17 -12.73
C HIS A 242 18.08 -30.98 -11.72
N SER A 243 17.41 -30.32 -10.78
CA SER A 243 16.56 -30.98 -9.79
C SER A 243 15.47 -30.04 -9.31
N ARG A 244 14.34 -30.62 -8.90
CA ARG A 244 13.22 -29.89 -8.31
C ARG A 244 13.42 -29.61 -6.81
N SER A 245 14.33 -30.31 -6.16
CA SER A 245 14.54 -30.24 -4.72
C SER A 245 16.03 -30.07 -4.41
N PRO A 246 16.38 -29.42 -3.27
CA PRO A 246 17.76 -29.20 -2.85
C PRO A 246 18.64 -30.44 -3.04
N LEU A 247 19.71 -30.26 -3.82
CA LEU A 247 20.62 -31.35 -4.17
C LEU A 247 21.68 -31.48 -3.07
N ARG A 248 21.69 -32.63 -2.41
CA ARG A 248 22.77 -33.06 -1.53
C ARG A 248 23.52 -34.18 -2.23
N LEU A 249 24.78 -33.93 -2.58
CA LEU A 249 25.68 -34.96 -3.06
C LEU A 249 26.52 -35.46 -1.89
N VAL A 250 26.66 -36.77 -1.79
CA VAL A 250 27.62 -37.42 -0.90
C VAL A 250 28.75 -37.91 -1.80
N ASP A 251 29.97 -37.48 -1.53
CA ASP A 251 31.12 -37.95 -2.27
C ASP A 251 31.59 -39.35 -1.79
N PRO A 252 32.53 -39.99 -2.49
CA PRO A 252 33.03 -41.31 -2.08
C PRO A 252 33.75 -41.33 -0.73
N THR A 253 34.23 -40.19 -0.20
CA THR A 253 34.85 -40.08 1.12
C THR A 253 33.82 -39.86 2.24
N GLY A 254 32.54 -39.72 1.87
CA GLY A 254 31.43 -39.48 2.80
C GLY A 254 31.19 -38.00 3.09
N ASP A 255 31.96 -37.11 2.47
CA ASP A 255 31.76 -35.67 2.57
C ASP A 255 30.53 -35.26 1.79
N GLN A 256 29.87 -34.23 2.28
CA GLN A 256 28.58 -33.81 1.76
C GLN A 256 28.65 -32.40 1.19
N VAL A 257 28.22 -32.28 -0.05
CA VAL A 257 28.11 -31.01 -0.74
C VAL A 257 26.64 -30.72 -0.96
N ASN A 258 26.15 -29.68 -0.29
CA ASN A 258 24.83 -29.13 -0.54
C ASN A 258 24.94 -28.08 -1.63
N PHE A 259 24.11 -28.21 -2.67
CA PHE A 259 23.97 -27.20 -3.69
C PHE A 259 22.77 -26.32 -3.36
N THR A 260 23.00 -25.02 -3.19
CA THR A 260 21.93 -24.04 -3.12
C THR A 260 21.53 -23.60 -4.53
N TYR A 261 20.30 -23.15 -4.65
CA TYR A 261 19.79 -22.50 -5.86
C TYR A 261 19.84 -21.00 -5.65
N ASP A 262 20.56 -20.30 -6.50
CA ASP A 262 20.69 -18.83 -6.47
C ASP A 262 19.33 -18.11 -6.44
N ILE A 263 18.30 -18.69 -7.06
CA ILE A 263 16.93 -18.16 -7.05
C ILE A 263 16.23 -18.44 -5.73
N GLU A 264 16.43 -19.60 -5.11
CA GLU A 264 15.81 -19.93 -3.81
C GLU A 264 16.34 -18.99 -2.71
N ASP A 265 17.66 -18.79 -2.68
CA ASP A 265 18.31 -17.89 -1.71
C ASP A 265 17.81 -16.44 -1.89
N ARG A 266 17.73 -15.96 -3.14
CA ARG A 266 17.21 -14.61 -3.45
C ARG A 266 15.73 -14.48 -3.14
N ALA A 267 14.92 -15.49 -3.47
CA ALA A 267 13.49 -15.47 -3.20
C ALA A 267 13.22 -15.43 -1.69
N GLY A 268 13.95 -16.23 -0.90
CA GLY A 268 13.86 -16.23 0.55
C GLY A 268 14.30 -14.89 1.17
N ALA A 269 15.47 -14.37 0.77
CA ALA A 269 15.97 -13.10 1.27
C ALA A 269 15.06 -11.91 0.91
N ALA A 270 14.54 -11.89 -0.33
CA ALA A 270 13.60 -10.87 -0.77
C ALA A 270 12.26 -10.99 -0.03
N LEU A 271 11.74 -12.21 0.18
CA LEU A 271 10.51 -12.46 0.93
C LEU A 271 10.61 -11.93 2.37
N GLU A 272 11.69 -12.30 3.06
CA GLU A 272 11.92 -11.90 4.45
C GLU A 272 12.08 -10.37 4.56
N THR A 273 13.02 -9.81 3.80
CA THR A 273 13.34 -8.38 3.86
C THR A 273 12.15 -7.52 3.43
N CYS A 274 11.54 -7.85 2.29
CA CYS A 274 10.43 -7.05 1.80
C CYS A 274 9.20 -7.23 2.68
N GLY A 275 8.98 -8.43 3.23
CA GLY A 275 7.87 -8.69 4.13
C GLY A 275 7.93 -7.88 5.42
N LEU A 276 9.08 -7.86 6.10
CA LEU A 276 9.27 -7.09 7.32
C LEU A 276 9.10 -5.58 7.06
N LEU A 277 9.75 -5.07 6.01
CA LEU A 277 9.62 -3.66 5.62
C LEU A 277 8.18 -3.30 5.25
N LEU A 278 7.47 -4.18 4.55
CA LEU A 278 6.10 -3.95 4.12
C LEU A 278 5.16 -3.85 5.31
N VAL A 279 5.25 -4.77 6.27
CA VAL A 279 4.43 -4.71 7.50
C VAL A 279 4.72 -3.43 8.28
N GLU A 280 5.99 -3.05 8.43
CA GLU A 280 6.38 -1.81 9.12
C GLU A 280 5.77 -0.57 8.46
N HIS A 281 5.86 -0.48 7.13
CA HIS A 281 5.30 0.63 6.36
C HIS A 281 3.77 0.61 6.32
N LEU A 282 3.13 -0.55 6.37
CA LEU A 282 1.67 -0.66 6.52
C LEU A 282 1.22 -0.07 7.85
N TYR A 283 1.88 -0.39 8.97
CA TYR A 283 1.54 0.24 10.25
C TYR A 283 1.81 1.75 10.26
N ALA A 284 2.87 2.21 9.60
CA ALA A 284 3.13 3.64 9.44
C ALA A 284 2.06 4.34 8.58
N ALA A 285 1.63 3.70 7.51
CA ALA A 285 0.53 4.16 6.66
C ALA A 285 -0.79 4.19 7.44
N LEU A 286 -1.07 3.18 8.27
CA LEU A 286 -2.28 3.15 9.10
C LEU A 286 -2.31 4.31 10.09
N ARG A 287 -1.18 4.65 10.71
CA ARG A 287 -1.05 5.83 11.57
C ARG A 287 -1.34 7.13 10.82
N LEU A 288 -0.96 7.22 9.54
CA LEU A 288 -1.28 8.37 8.69
C LEU A 288 -2.78 8.45 8.38
N VAL A 289 -3.42 7.31 8.10
CA VAL A 289 -4.87 7.23 7.88
C VAL A 289 -5.64 7.63 9.14
N ASP A 290 -5.27 7.06 10.29
CA ASP A 290 -5.85 7.41 11.59
C ASP A 290 -5.65 8.90 11.89
N ASP A 291 -4.46 9.44 11.62
CA ASP A 291 -4.16 10.86 11.81
C ASP A 291 -5.00 11.77 10.94
N PHE A 292 -5.20 11.43 9.68
CA PHE A 292 -6.11 12.15 8.80
C PHE A 292 -7.54 12.11 9.35
N GLY A 293 -8.08 10.93 9.63
CA GLY A 293 -9.47 10.74 10.05
C GLY A 293 -9.79 11.46 11.36
N LEU A 294 -8.90 11.34 12.34
CA LEU A 294 -9.05 11.92 13.67
C LEU A 294 -8.82 13.45 13.67
N THR A 295 -7.82 13.95 12.93
CA THR A 295 -7.57 15.40 12.81
C THR A 295 -8.72 16.12 12.08
N THR A 296 -9.26 15.51 11.03
CA THR A 296 -10.34 16.09 10.21
C THR A 296 -11.73 15.83 10.78
N SER A 297 -11.87 14.91 11.75
CA SER A 297 -13.16 14.37 12.19
C SER A 297 -14.00 13.82 11.02
N ALA A 298 -13.35 13.28 9.98
CA ALA A 298 -14.00 12.79 8.76
C ALA A 298 -15.14 11.79 9.06
N SER A 299 -14.92 10.93 10.06
CA SER A 299 -15.90 9.96 10.53
C SER A 299 -17.16 10.57 11.12
N ALA A 300 -17.06 11.75 11.73
CA ALA A 300 -18.20 12.49 12.24
C ALA A 300 -18.96 13.25 11.15
N MET A 301 -18.45 13.30 9.91
CA MET A 301 -19.05 14.05 8.80
C MET A 301 -20.04 13.21 7.97
N THR A 302 -20.06 11.88 8.10
CA THR A 302 -20.96 11.00 7.35
C THR A 302 -21.77 10.08 8.26
N GLN A 303 -22.90 9.60 7.75
CA GLN A 303 -23.68 8.51 8.38
C GLN A 303 -23.20 7.12 7.89
N ARG A 304 -22.28 7.06 6.93
CA ARG A 304 -21.72 5.80 6.42
C ARG A 304 -20.85 5.14 7.48
N THR A 305 -20.90 3.81 7.52
CA THR A 305 -20.07 3.01 8.42
C THR A 305 -19.03 2.25 7.61
N TYR A 306 -17.77 2.35 8.00
CA TYR A 306 -16.64 1.65 7.40
C TYR A 306 -15.57 1.36 8.46
N TRP A 307 -14.62 0.48 8.15
CA TRP A 307 -13.50 0.17 9.03
C TRP A 307 -12.66 1.43 9.30
N ARG A 308 -12.11 1.55 10.52
CA ARG A 308 -11.41 2.75 10.98
C ARG A 308 -12.21 4.06 10.91
N ASN A 309 -13.54 3.99 10.97
CA ASN A 309 -14.41 5.16 11.16
C ASN A 309 -14.33 5.69 12.62
N LEU A 310 -13.13 6.07 13.07
CA LEU A 310 -12.82 6.45 14.44
C LEU A 310 -13.28 7.88 14.76
N LEU A 311 -13.95 8.07 15.89
CA LEU A 311 -14.40 9.38 16.35
C LEU A 311 -13.40 9.99 17.35
N PRO A 312 -13.13 11.31 17.28
CA PRO A 312 -12.34 12.00 18.31
C PRO A 312 -12.94 11.83 19.71
N VAL A 313 -12.08 11.81 20.71
CA VAL A 313 -12.42 11.59 22.14
C VAL A 313 -11.95 12.77 22.99
N GLN A 314 -12.28 12.77 24.28
CA GLN A 314 -11.79 13.81 25.19
C GLN A 314 -10.27 13.67 25.41
N PRO A 315 -9.54 14.77 25.70
CA PRO A 315 -8.08 14.73 25.85
C PRO A 315 -7.53 13.79 26.91
N THR A 316 -8.33 13.49 27.95
CA THR A 316 -7.98 12.57 29.04
C THR A 316 -8.23 11.10 28.71
N GLU A 317 -8.89 10.82 27.59
CA GLU A 317 -9.24 9.45 27.18
C GLU A 317 -8.13 8.82 26.32
N ALA A 318 -8.15 7.49 26.24
CA ALA A 318 -7.25 6.74 25.37
C ALA A 318 -7.56 7.07 23.89
N CYS A 319 -6.52 7.29 23.09
CA CYS A 319 -6.69 7.53 21.66
C CYS A 319 -7.40 6.35 20.99
N PRO A 320 -8.42 6.59 20.15
CA PRO A 320 -9.08 5.55 19.35
C PRO A 320 -8.09 4.75 18.47
N CYS A 321 -7.00 5.40 18.04
CA CYS A 321 -5.89 4.81 17.31
C CYS A 321 -5.07 3.80 18.13
N LYS A 322 -5.27 3.73 19.46
CA LYS A 322 -4.52 2.93 20.45
C LYS A 322 -3.03 3.29 20.59
N CYS A 323 -2.59 4.44 20.07
CA CYS A 323 -1.20 4.90 20.18
C CYS A 323 -0.86 5.63 21.49
N GLY A 324 -1.73 5.58 22.51
CA GLY A 324 -1.53 6.25 23.80
C GLY A 324 -2.67 7.23 24.16
N PRO A 325 -2.47 8.13 25.12
CA PRO A 325 -3.44 9.16 25.49
C PRO A 325 -3.71 10.14 24.34
N TRP A 326 -4.96 10.60 24.16
CA TRP A 326 -5.31 11.54 23.07
C TRP A 326 -4.50 12.83 23.11
N ALA A 327 -4.32 13.43 24.29
CA ALA A 327 -3.53 14.66 24.46
C ALA A 327 -2.06 14.53 24.02
N GLN A 328 -1.53 13.30 23.95
CA GLN A 328 -0.16 13.01 23.50
C GLN A 328 -0.13 12.53 22.03
N SER A 329 -1.29 12.35 21.41
CA SER A 329 -1.39 11.92 20.02
C SER A 329 -1.20 13.08 19.05
N LEU A 330 -0.75 12.77 17.83
CA LEU A 330 -0.50 13.77 16.78
C LEU A 330 -1.79 14.26 16.10
N HIS A 331 -2.97 13.83 16.56
CA HIS A 331 -4.27 14.00 15.88
C HIS A 331 -4.90 15.38 16.09
N ALA A 332 -4.13 16.42 15.80
CA ALA A 332 -4.58 17.80 15.86
C ALA A 332 -4.01 18.57 14.67
N TRP A 333 -4.68 19.66 14.29
CA TRP A 333 -4.11 20.58 13.33
C TRP A 333 -2.82 21.20 13.88
N ARG A 334 -1.90 21.59 12.99
CA ARG A 334 -0.65 22.28 13.35
C ARG A 334 0.37 21.44 14.13
N THR A 335 0.16 20.13 14.22
CA THR A 335 1.15 19.17 14.72
C THR A 335 1.83 18.48 13.55
N GLU A 336 2.92 17.77 13.85
CA GLU A 336 3.63 16.99 12.85
C GLU A 336 2.77 15.83 12.32
N VAL A 337 3.08 15.41 11.10
CA VAL A 337 2.51 14.21 10.48
C VAL A 337 3.28 12.98 10.99
N PRO A 338 2.62 11.86 11.35
CA PRO A 338 3.30 10.67 11.89
C PRO A 338 4.43 10.21 10.99
N SER A 339 5.65 10.00 11.50
CA SER A 339 6.85 9.66 10.71
C SER A 339 6.73 8.35 9.90
N SER A 340 7.57 8.21 8.88
CA SER A 340 7.72 6.97 8.11
C SER A 340 9.00 6.27 8.58
N PRO A 341 9.01 4.93 8.63
CA PRO A 341 10.23 4.15 8.73
C PRO A 341 11.27 4.56 7.68
N LEU A 342 12.54 4.38 8.03
CA LEU A 342 13.62 4.43 7.06
C LEU A 342 13.74 3.05 6.40
N ILE A 343 14.08 3.02 5.12
CA ILE A 343 14.45 1.77 4.46
C ILE A 343 15.92 1.50 4.77
N THR A 344 16.17 0.73 5.83
CA THR A 344 17.50 0.21 6.18
C THR A 344 17.62 -1.23 5.69
N THR A 345 18.73 -1.54 5.01
CA THR A 345 18.89 -2.79 4.26
C THR A 345 19.92 -3.72 4.81
#